data_AF-A0AB36EPT4-F1
#
_entry.id   AF-A0AB36EPT4-F1
#
_cell.length_a   1.000
_cell.length_b   1.000
_cell.length_c   1.000
_cell.angle_alpha   90.00
_cell.angle_beta   90.00
_cell.angle_gamma   90.00
#
_symmetry.space_group_name_H-M   'P 1'
#
loop_
_entity.id
_entity.type
_entity.pdbx_description
1 polymer ?
#
loop_
_entity_poly.entity_id
_entity_poly.type
_entity_poly.pdbx_seq_one_letter_code
_entity_poly.pdbx_strand_id
1 'polypeptide(L)'
;MGALGLASQTIKIARDLRDIERDLDSAGFKAQMAELYGNLADIKMALSDAKEDLHEKDAEIKKLQAEIKSLKSGETCPLCQSGQLKVTSVVNDPTFGIFGHKQHTLTCQNEACGHRETRKVVPPER
;
A
#
# COMPACT_ATOMS: atom_id res chain seq x y z
N MET A 1 14.81 -1.25 18.98
CA MET A 1 16.09 -1.99 19.00
C MET A 1 16.94 -1.56 17.80
N GLY A 2 17.52 -0.36 17.80
CA GLY A 2 18.14 0.21 16.58
C GLY A 2 19.48 0.92 16.78
N ALA A 3 19.74 1.48 17.95
CA ALA A 3 21.02 2.17 18.22
C ALA A 3 22.12 1.22 18.74
N LEU A 4 21.74 0.19 19.52
CA LEU A 4 22.68 -0.79 20.09
C LEU A 4 23.26 -1.75 19.01
N GLY A 5 22.47 -2.06 17.98
CA GLY A 5 22.93 -2.90 16.86
C GLY A 5 24.03 -2.22 16.04
N LEU A 6 23.84 -0.93 15.72
CA LEU A 6 24.82 -0.14 14.98
C LEU A 6 26.09 0.12 15.79
N ALA A 7 25.99 0.45 17.08
CA ALA A 7 27.16 0.61 17.94
C ALA A 7 27.98 -0.70 18.05
N SER A 8 27.31 -1.85 18.12
CA SER A 8 27.99 -3.15 18.15
C SER A 8 28.67 -3.52 16.84
N GLN A 9 28.11 -3.12 15.69
CA GLN A 9 28.73 -3.31 14.37
C GLN A 9 29.95 -2.41 14.20
N THR A 10 29.89 -1.14 14.61
CA THR A 10 31.03 -0.21 14.55
C THR A 10 32.19 -0.65 15.46
N ILE A 11 31.88 -1.16 16.66
CA ILE A 11 32.92 -1.69 17.58
C ILE A 11 33.58 -2.96 17.03
N LYS A 12 32.82 -3.81 16.32
CA LYS A 12 33.39 -4.99 15.62
C LYS A 12 34.33 -4.56 14.50
N ILE A 13 33.89 -3.66 13.62
CA ILE A 13 34.72 -3.14 12.52
C ILE A 13 36.01 -2.50 13.05
N ALA A 14 35.95 -1.74 14.15
CA ALA A 14 37.14 -1.14 14.76
C ALA A 14 38.10 -2.17 15.39
N ARG A 15 37.58 -3.31 15.87
CA ARG A 15 38.38 -4.41 16.41
C ARG A 15 39.03 -5.21 15.27
N ASP A 16 38.26 -5.50 14.23
CA ASP A 16 38.74 -6.18 13.01
C ASP A 16 39.86 -5.38 12.34
N LEU A 17 39.75 -4.03 12.27
CA LEU A 17 40.81 -3.15 11.78
C LEU A 17 42.09 -3.18 12.64
N ARG A 18 41.97 -3.36 13.96
CA ARG A 18 43.11 -3.41 14.88
C ARG A 18 43.82 -4.77 14.84
N ASP A 19 43.07 -5.84 14.60
CA ASP A 19 43.62 -7.18 14.43
C ASP A 19 44.33 -7.31 13.05
N ILE A 20 43.84 -6.61 12.01
CA ILE A 20 44.52 -6.45 10.70
C ILE A 20 45.92 -5.83 10.82
N GLU A 21 46.14 -4.86 11.72
CA GLU A 21 47.46 -4.27 11.96
C GLU A 21 48.44 -5.24 12.64
N ARG A 22 47.94 -6.25 13.37
CA ARG A 22 48.74 -7.25 14.07
C ARG A 22 49.11 -8.45 13.20
N ASP A 23 48.26 -8.80 12.23
CA ASP A 23 48.41 -9.94 11.30
C ASP A 23 48.77 -9.49 9.88
N LEU A 24 49.82 -8.68 9.69
CA LEU A 24 50.38 -8.34 8.38
C LEU A 24 51.08 -9.54 7.68
N ASP A 25 50.46 -10.71 7.72
CA ASP A 25 50.69 -11.80 6.77
C ASP A 25 49.82 -11.52 5.54
N SER A 26 50.46 -11.28 4.39
CA SER A 26 49.77 -10.99 3.11
C SER A 26 48.72 -12.05 2.72
N ALA A 27 48.77 -13.25 3.29
CA ALA A 27 47.78 -14.31 3.15
C ALA A 27 46.50 -14.03 3.96
N GLY A 28 46.61 -13.54 5.20
CA GLY A 28 45.46 -13.21 6.05
C GLY A 28 44.63 -12.06 5.47
N PHE A 29 45.29 -11.02 4.97
CA PHE A 29 44.63 -9.89 4.31
C PHE A 29 43.89 -10.32 3.04
N LYS A 30 44.48 -11.20 2.22
CA LYS A 30 43.82 -11.74 1.02
C LYS A 30 42.60 -12.62 1.36
N ALA A 31 42.69 -13.41 2.43
CA ALA A 31 41.57 -14.23 2.89
C ALA A 31 40.40 -13.36 3.38
N GLN A 32 40.68 -12.34 4.20
CA GLN A 32 39.66 -11.40 4.67
C GLN A 32 39.05 -10.55 3.54
N MET A 33 39.85 -10.15 2.55
CA MET A 33 39.31 -9.47 1.36
C MET A 33 38.38 -10.40 0.57
N ALA A 34 38.75 -11.66 0.38
CA ALA A 34 37.89 -12.64 -0.29
C ALA A 34 36.57 -12.85 0.47
N GLU A 35 36.63 -12.92 1.81
CA GLU A 35 35.45 -13.01 2.67
C GLU A 35 34.56 -11.76 2.59
N LEU A 36 35.15 -10.56 2.60
CA LEU A 36 34.43 -9.30 2.40
C LEU A 36 33.75 -9.22 1.04
N TYR A 37 34.41 -9.67 -0.03
CA TYR A 37 33.81 -9.72 -1.35
C TYR A 37 32.68 -10.75 -1.44
N GLY A 38 32.81 -11.90 -0.78
CA GLY A 38 31.73 -12.88 -0.65
C GLY A 38 30.51 -12.29 0.06
N ASN A 39 30.73 -11.71 1.24
CA ASN A 39 29.68 -11.06 2.02
C ASN A 39 29.00 -9.92 1.25
N LEU A 40 29.76 -9.13 0.48
CA LEU A 40 29.21 -8.06 -0.34
C LEU A 40 28.33 -8.60 -1.48
N ALA A 41 28.72 -9.71 -2.10
CA ALA A 41 27.93 -10.37 -3.13
C ALA A 41 26.61 -10.90 -2.55
N ASP A 42 26.66 -11.54 -1.38
CA ASP A 42 25.47 -12.06 -0.68
C ASP A 42 24.52 -10.92 -0.28
N ILE A 43 25.05 -9.80 0.24
CA ILE A 43 24.24 -8.61 0.55
C ILE A 43 23.58 -8.05 -0.71
N LYS A 44 24.30 -8.02 -1.85
CA LYS A 44 23.76 -7.52 -3.11
C LYS A 44 22.62 -8.42 -3.63
N MET A 45 22.75 -9.73 -3.47
CA MET A 45 21.68 -10.68 -3.79
C MET A 45 20.46 -10.45 -2.89
N ALA A 46 20.66 -10.45 -1.57
CA ALA A 46 19.59 -10.21 -0.61
C ALA A 46 18.89 -8.84 -0.82
N LEU A 47 19.63 -7.81 -1.21
CA LEU A 47 19.07 -6.49 -1.53
C LEU A 47 18.23 -6.53 -2.82
N SER A 48 18.64 -7.33 -3.80
CA SER A 48 17.89 -7.50 -5.05
C SER A 48 16.57 -8.22 -4.78
N ASP A 49 16.61 -9.31 -4.00
CA ASP A 49 15.43 -10.06 -3.58
C ASP A 49 14.46 -9.16 -2.78
N ALA A 50 14.98 -8.43 -1.79
CA ALA A 50 14.17 -7.51 -1.00
C ALA A 50 13.52 -6.39 -1.84
N LYS A 51 14.20 -5.95 -2.91
CA LYS A 51 13.66 -4.95 -3.84
C LYS A 51 12.52 -5.52 -4.68
N GLU A 52 12.64 -6.78 -5.12
CA GLU A 52 11.57 -7.48 -5.85
C GLU A 52 10.32 -7.65 -4.97
N ASP A 53 10.50 -8.10 -3.72
CA ASP A 53 9.41 -8.22 -2.73
C ASP A 53 8.70 -6.87 -2.51
N LEU A 54 9.46 -5.79 -2.36
CA LEU A 54 8.89 -4.45 -2.22
C LEU A 54 8.08 -4.02 -3.44
N HIS A 55 8.58 -4.31 -4.65
CA HIS A 55 7.85 -4.02 -5.89
C HIS A 55 6.53 -4.81 -5.99
N GLU A 56 6.53 -6.07 -5.58
CA GLU A 56 5.32 -6.88 -5.55
C GLU A 56 4.30 -6.32 -4.55
N LYS A 57 4.74 -5.97 -3.34
CA LYS A 57 3.88 -5.37 -2.31
C LYS A 57 3.33 -4.02 -2.73
N ASP A 58 4.14 -3.17 -3.37
CA ASP A 58 3.66 -1.90 -3.92
C ASP A 58 2.59 -2.09 -5.01
N ALA A 59 2.75 -3.12 -5.86
CA ALA A 59 1.74 -3.45 -6.86
C ALA A 59 0.43 -3.93 -6.22
N GLU A 60 0.52 -4.75 -5.17
CA GLU A 60 -0.62 -5.22 -4.39
C GLU A 60 -1.35 -4.07 -3.67
N ILE A 61 -0.60 -3.16 -3.03
CA ILE A 61 -1.14 -1.95 -2.40
C ILE A 61 -1.89 -1.10 -3.42
N LYS A 62 -1.32 -0.88 -4.61
CA LYS A 62 -2.00 -0.11 -5.67
C LYS A 62 -3.30 -0.77 -6.13
N LYS A 63 -3.32 -2.10 -6.27
CA LYS A 63 -4.54 -2.86 -6.61
C LYS A 63 -5.60 -2.70 -5.53
N LEU A 64 -5.24 -2.94 -4.27
CA LEU A 64 -6.16 -2.80 -3.13
C LEU A 64 -6.67 -1.37 -2.98
N GLN A 65 -5.84 -0.37 -3.21
CA GLN A 65 -6.28 1.03 -3.21
C GLN A 65 -7.26 1.35 -4.34
N ALA A 66 -7.05 0.79 -5.53
CA ALA A 66 -7.99 0.95 -6.65
C ALA A 66 -9.33 0.28 -6.36
N GLU A 67 -9.32 -0.92 -5.78
CA GLU A 67 -10.52 -1.63 -5.35
C GLU A 67 -11.25 -0.89 -4.22
N ILE A 68 -10.52 -0.39 -3.22
CA ILE A 68 -11.09 0.45 -2.17
C ILE A 68 -11.72 1.70 -2.79
N LYS A 69 -11.08 2.34 -3.76
CA LYS A 69 -11.64 3.53 -4.44
C LYS A 69 -12.90 3.20 -5.25
N SER A 70 -12.94 2.05 -5.94
CA SER A 70 -14.14 1.64 -6.68
C SER A 70 -15.28 1.24 -5.75
N LEU A 71 -14.99 0.61 -4.61
CA LEU A 71 -15.98 0.35 -3.56
C LEU A 71 -16.42 1.66 -2.87
N LYS A 72 -15.50 2.62 -2.77
CA LYS A 72 -15.72 3.94 -2.20
C LYS A 72 -16.27 4.98 -3.19
N SER A 73 -16.65 4.61 -4.40
CA SER A 73 -17.06 5.58 -5.43
C SER A 73 -18.52 6.06 -5.29
N GLY A 74 -19.15 5.88 -4.13
CA GLY A 74 -20.44 6.47 -3.81
C GLY A 74 -20.31 7.89 -3.26
N GLU A 75 -21.31 8.75 -3.52
CA GLU A 75 -21.40 10.05 -2.85
C GLU A 75 -21.39 9.85 -1.33
N THR A 76 -20.60 10.66 -0.62
CA THR A 76 -20.56 10.66 0.85
C THR A 76 -21.93 11.04 1.40
N CYS A 77 -22.42 10.29 2.37
CA CYS A 77 -23.71 10.59 3.00
C CYS A 77 -23.68 11.97 3.70
N PRO A 78 -24.62 12.88 3.39
CA PRO A 78 -24.62 14.23 3.95
C PRO A 78 -24.92 14.27 5.46
N LEU A 79 -25.55 13.23 6.03
CA LEU A 79 -25.91 13.19 7.45
C LEU A 79 -24.79 12.70 8.36
N CYS A 80 -24.14 11.58 8.02
CA CYS A 80 -23.10 10.99 8.86
C CYS A 80 -21.66 11.26 8.39
N GLN A 81 -21.48 11.76 7.16
CA GLN A 81 -20.20 12.08 6.51
C GLN A 81 -19.15 10.94 6.50
N SER A 82 -19.54 9.75 6.93
CA SER A 82 -18.67 8.59 7.16
C SER A 82 -19.12 7.39 6.32
N GLY A 83 -20.42 7.23 6.13
CA GLY A 83 -21.01 6.23 5.25
C GLY A 83 -21.17 6.74 3.82
N GLN A 84 -21.24 5.80 2.88
CA GLN A 84 -21.50 6.10 1.48
C GLN A 84 -22.91 5.71 1.08
N LEU A 85 -23.46 6.44 0.10
CA LEU A 85 -24.77 6.16 -0.46
C LEU A 85 -24.68 5.04 -1.50
N LYS A 86 -25.43 3.95 -1.27
CA LYS A 86 -25.59 2.84 -2.21
C LYS A 86 -26.97 2.92 -2.86
N VAL A 87 -27.02 2.76 -4.18
CA VAL A 87 -28.30 2.65 -4.92
C VAL A 87 -28.95 1.31 -4.61
N THR A 88 -30.16 1.33 -4.06
CA THR A 88 -30.95 0.12 -3.74
C THR A 88 -32.02 -0.17 -4.78
N SER A 89 -32.58 0.86 -5.39
CA SER A 89 -33.56 0.69 -6.47
C SER A 89 -33.47 1.81 -7.48
N VAL A 90 -33.71 1.47 -8.74
CA VAL A 90 -33.81 2.41 -9.86
C VAL A 90 -35.18 2.20 -10.48
N VAL A 91 -36.02 3.23 -10.41
CA VAL A 91 -37.37 3.22 -10.97
C VAL A 91 -37.45 4.31 -12.04
N ASN A 92 -38.10 4.02 -13.17
CA ASN A 92 -38.35 5.02 -14.20
C ASN A 92 -39.37 6.05 -13.70
N ASP A 93 -39.37 7.27 -14.28
CA ASP A 93 -40.34 8.28 -13.88
C ASP A 93 -41.77 7.77 -14.12
N PRO A 94 -42.69 7.89 -13.13
CA PRO A 94 -44.06 7.43 -13.29
C PRO A 94 -44.85 8.21 -14.35
N THR A 95 -44.41 9.42 -14.71
CA THR A 95 -45.10 10.31 -15.66
C THR A 95 -44.58 10.14 -17.08
N PHE A 96 -43.25 10.08 -17.22
CA PHE A 96 -42.58 10.11 -18.54
C PHE A 96 -41.89 8.78 -18.91
N GLY A 97 -42.02 7.74 -18.08
CA GLY A 97 -41.49 6.41 -18.35
C GLY A 97 -40.01 6.44 -18.69
N ILE A 98 -39.66 5.87 -19.84
CA ILE A 98 -38.27 5.75 -20.33
C ILE A 98 -37.69 7.10 -20.78
N PHE A 99 -38.54 8.07 -21.11
CA PHE A 99 -38.14 9.42 -21.53
C PHE A 99 -37.99 10.40 -20.35
N GLY A 100 -38.33 9.97 -19.14
CA GLY A 100 -38.23 10.76 -17.92
C GLY A 100 -36.93 10.55 -17.13
N HIS A 101 -36.78 11.30 -16.05
CA HIS A 101 -35.69 11.08 -15.09
C HIS A 101 -35.78 9.70 -14.43
N LYS A 102 -34.64 9.12 -14.06
CA LYS A 102 -34.63 7.92 -13.23
C LYS A 102 -34.69 8.31 -11.77
N GLN A 103 -35.57 7.68 -11.01
CA GLN A 103 -35.62 7.82 -9.56
C GLN A 103 -34.72 6.76 -8.93
N HIS A 104 -33.59 7.21 -8.38
CA HIS A 104 -32.67 6.36 -7.64
C HIS A 104 -32.99 6.47 -6.16
N THR A 105 -33.31 5.36 -5.51
CA THR A 105 -33.36 5.29 -4.05
C THR A 105 -31.97 4.94 -3.54
N LEU A 106 -31.41 5.82 -2.72
CA LEU A 106 -30.10 5.72 -2.11
C LEU A 106 -30.26 5.39 -0.64
N THR A 107 -29.47 4.46 -0.14
CA THR A 107 -29.39 4.11 1.29
C THR A 107 -27.95 4.21 1.75
N CYS A 108 -27.73 4.82 2.91
CA CYS A 108 -26.40 4.87 3.52
C CYS A 108 -25.95 3.47 3.96
N GLN A 109 -24.70 3.13 3.69
CA GLN A 109 -24.09 1.86 4.13
C GLN A 109 -23.81 1.81 5.64
N ASN A 110 -23.76 2.96 6.32
CA ASN A 110 -23.56 2.99 7.76
C ASN A 110 -24.87 2.64 8.47
N GLU A 111 -24.93 1.46 9.10
CA GLU A 111 -26.10 0.95 9.82
C GLU A 111 -26.56 1.89 10.94
N ALA A 112 -25.63 2.61 11.58
CA ALA A 112 -25.95 3.57 12.64
C ALA A 112 -26.63 4.84 12.10
N CYS A 113 -26.47 5.17 10.82
CA CYS A 113 -27.04 6.38 10.22
C CYS A 113 -28.47 6.15 9.69
N GLY A 114 -28.74 4.99 9.10
CA GLY A 114 -30.08 4.64 8.59
C GLY A 114 -30.65 5.55 7.49
N HIS A 115 -29.86 6.47 6.91
CA HIS A 115 -30.35 7.47 5.95
C HIS A 115 -30.81 6.84 4.64
N ARG A 116 -32.00 7.25 4.18
CA ARG A 116 -32.56 6.85 2.90
C ARG A 116 -33.13 8.07 2.18
N GLU A 117 -32.71 8.27 0.94
CA GLU A 117 -33.19 9.36 0.10
C GLU A 117 -33.54 8.88 -1.31
N THR A 118 -34.41 9.61 -1.99
CA THR A 118 -34.74 9.35 -3.39
C THR A 118 -34.35 10.55 -4.21
N ARG A 119 -33.50 10.35 -5.22
CA ARG A 119 -32.96 11.40 -6.08
C ARG A 119 -33.36 11.15 -7.52
N LYS A 120 -33.78 12.22 -8.21
CA LYS A 120 -34.01 12.20 -9.65
C LYS A 120 -32.67 12.41 -10.35
N VAL A 121 -32.27 11.47 -11.19
CA VAL A 121 -31.05 11.54 -12.01
C VAL A 121 -31.46 11.73 -13.46
N VAL A 122 -30.90 12.76 -14.09
CA VAL A 122 -31.12 13.02 -15.52
C VAL A 122 -30.42 11.91 -16.32
N PRO A 123 -31.10 11.29 -17.30
CA PRO A 123 -30.45 10.32 -18.17
C PRO A 123 -29.26 10.98 -18.89
N PRO A 124 -28.11 10.29 -19.04
CA PRO A 124 -27.00 10.85 -19.80
C PRO A 124 -27.45 11.10 -21.24
N GLU A 125 -27.24 12.32 -21.74
CA GLU A 125 -27.47 12.68 -23.14
C GLU A 125 -26.57 11.78 -24.02
N ARG A 126 -27.19 11.08 -24.97
CA ARG A 126 -26.51 10.22 -25.96
C ARG A 126 -26.21 10.99 -27.22
#